data_AF-W9W765-F1
#
_entry.id   AF-W9W765-F1
#
_cell.length_a   1.000
_cell.length_b   1.000
_cell.length_c   1.000
_cell.angle_alpha   90.00
_cell.angle_beta   90.00
_cell.angle_gamma   90.00
#
_symmetry.space_group_name_H-M   'P 1'
#
loop_
_entity.id
_entity.type
_entity.pdbx_description
1 polymer ?
#
loop_
_entity_poly.entity_id
_entity_poly.type
_entity_poly.pdbx_seq_one_letter_code
_entity_poly.pdbx_strand_id
1 'polypeptide(L)'
;MTLASEEARRKPFIVSLGDPKHVGEDFLQDFTRDFDFEVLPATNRKETQDLLPRLIAKGRPIDGFIIRMGTIPYEPFDEDLLGALLPSCKIIASASAGYNEFDVDWMTRNNVW
;
A
#
# COMPACT_ATOMS: atom_id res chain seq x y z
N MET A 1 13.75 26.38 -4.70
CA MET A 1 13.38 25.27 -3.82
C MET A 1 13.26 24.05 -4.71
N THR A 2 13.99 22.96 -4.44
CA THR A 2 14.03 21.78 -5.31
C THR A 2 12.85 20.85 -5.00
N LEU A 3 12.39 20.06 -5.97
CA LEU A 3 11.34 19.04 -5.77
C LEU A 3 11.61 18.12 -4.58
N ALA A 4 12.89 17.75 -4.35
CA ALA A 4 13.32 16.95 -3.20
C ALA A 4 13.06 17.61 -1.83
N SER A 5 13.01 18.96 -1.77
CA SER A 5 12.71 19.69 -0.53
C SER A 5 11.21 19.82 -0.23
N GLU A 6 10.34 19.57 -1.21
CA GLU A 6 8.89 19.46 -1.02
C GLU A 6 8.47 18.02 -0.65
N GLU A 7 9.08 17.00 -1.24
CA GLU A 7 8.88 15.59 -0.85
C GLU A 7 9.30 15.33 0.60
N ALA A 8 10.40 15.92 1.06
CA ALA A 8 10.83 15.82 2.46
C ALA A 8 9.88 16.51 3.45
N ARG A 9 8.91 17.29 2.96
CA ARG A 9 8.02 18.11 3.79
C ARG A 9 6.59 17.56 3.89
N ARG A 10 6.22 16.58 3.06
CA ARG A 10 4.90 15.93 3.13
C ARG A 10 4.96 14.70 4.03
N LYS A 11 3.85 14.41 4.71
CA LYS A 11 3.67 13.12 5.39
C LYS A 11 3.69 11.99 4.35
N PRO A 12 4.33 10.84 4.64
CA PRO A 12 4.24 9.69 3.74
C PRO A 12 2.78 9.24 3.60
N PHE A 13 2.38 8.88 2.38
CA PHE A 13 1.05 8.40 2.08
C PHE A 13 0.98 6.89 2.17
N ILE A 14 0.22 6.40 3.13
CA ILE A 14 0.06 4.98 3.42
C ILE A 14 -1.34 4.54 3.04
N VAL A 15 -1.44 3.45 2.28
CA VAL A 15 -2.73 2.91 1.85
C VAL A 15 -2.93 1.50 2.38
N SER A 16 -4.08 1.25 3.01
CA SER A 16 -4.49 -0.10 3.43
C SER A 16 -5.40 -0.76 2.40
N LEU A 17 -5.10 -2.00 2.04
CA LEU A 17 -5.97 -2.85 1.22
C LEU A 17 -7.14 -3.36 2.08
N GLY A 18 -8.28 -2.70 1.91
CA GLY A 18 -9.46 -2.88 2.73
C GLY A 18 -9.35 -2.27 4.13
N ASP A 19 -10.48 -2.24 4.82
CA ASP A 19 -10.68 -1.57 6.11
C ASP A 19 -9.98 -2.31 7.28
N PRO A 20 -9.08 -1.67 8.04
CA PRO A 20 -8.40 -2.27 9.19
C PRO A 20 -9.28 -2.35 10.45
N LYS A 21 -10.41 -3.07 10.37
CA LYS A 21 -11.47 -3.20 11.39
C LYS A 21 -11.04 -3.60 12.81
N HIS A 22 -9.84 -4.17 12.96
CA HIS A 22 -9.33 -4.67 14.24
C HIS A 22 -8.29 -3.73 14.88
N VAL A 23 -8.02 -2.59 14.24
CA VAL A 23 -7.14 -1.56 14.78
C VAL A 23 -7.97 -0.59 15.61
N GLY A 24 -7.49 -0.25 16.80
CA GLY A 24 -8.14 0.72 17.68
C GLY A 24 -8.16 2.13 17.06
N GLU A 25 -9.21 2.89 17.34
CA GLU A 25 -9.33 4.27 16.88
C GLU A 25 -8.19 5.15 17.41
N ASP A 26 -7.73 4.89 18.62
CA ASP A 26 -6.58 5.53 19.25
C ASP A 26 -5.30 5.32 18.44
N PHE A 27 -5.03 4.08 18.00
CA PHE A 27 -3.89 3.78 17.15
C PHE A 27 -3.99 4.50 15.80
N LEU A 28 -5.16 4.51 15.15
CA LEU A 28 -5.34 5.21 13.87
C LEU A 28 -5.18 6.73 14.02
N GLN A 29 -5.67 7.31 15.11
CA GLN A 29 -5.46 8.71 15.44
C GLN A 29 -3.98 9.03 15.61
N ASP A 30 -3.23 8.21 16.35
CA ASP A 30 -1.81 8.42 16.53
C ASP A 30 -1.04 8.19 15.22
N PHE A 31 -1.36 7.15 14.46
CA PHE A 31 -0.74 6.86 13.16
C PHE A 31 -0.91 8.01 12.17
N THR A 32 -2.11 8.61 12.11
CA THR A 32 -2.41 9.72 11.19
C THR A 32 -1.74 11.06 11.57
N ARG A 33 -1.12 11.14 12.75
CA ARG A 33 -0.28 12.29 13.12
C ARG A 33 0.98 12.36 12.28
N ASP A 34 1.55 11.21 11.93
CA ASP A 34 2.82 11.11 11.19
C ASP A 34 2.62 10.75 9.71
N PHE A 35 1.53 10.05 9.39
CA PHE A 35 1.21 9.56 8.05
C PHE A 35 -0.10 10.13 7.53
N ASP A 36 -0.21 10.32 6.23
CA ASP A 36 -1.53 10.42 5.60
C ASP A 36 -2.00 9.01 5.26
N PHE A 37 -3.25 8.71 5.55
CA PHE A 37 -3.78 7.35 5.47
C PHE A 37 -5.08 7.31 4.65
N GLU A 38 -5.18 6.33 3.74
CA GLU A 38 -6.42 6.03 3.01
C GLU A 38 -6.65 4.51 2.98
N VAL A 39 -7.91 4.11 2.93
CA VAL A 39 -8.29 2.72 2.70
C VAL A 39 -8.65 2.56 1.23
N LEU A 40 -8.02 1.62 0.53
CA LEU A 40 -8.45 1.14 -0.77
C LEU A 40 -9.56 0.11 -0.56
N PRO A 41 -10.83 0.38 -0.89
CA PRO A 41 -11.97 -0.44 -0.52
C PRO A 41 -12.17 -1.66 -1.45
N ALA A 42 -11.08 -2.27 -1.91
CA ALA A 42 -11.11 -3.47 -2.74
C ALA A 42 -11.22 -4.73 -1.89
N THR A 43 -12.03 -5.70 -2.34
CA THR A 43 -12.27 -6.97 -1.65
C THR A 43 -11.67 -8.18 -2.36
N ASN A 44 -11.10 -7.98 -3.56
CA ASN A 44 -10.51 -9.02 -4.38
C ASN A 44 -9.49 -8.45 -5.38
N ARG A 45 -8.81 -9.35 -6.11
CA ARG A 45 -7.80 -9.02 -7.11
C ARG A 45 -8.33 -8.04 -8.16
N LYS A 46 -9.47 -8.35 -8.78
CA LYS A 46 -10.05 -7.56 -9.88
C LYS A 46 -10.36 -6.14 -9.43
N GLU A 47 -11.01 -5.97 -8.28
CA GLU A 47 -11.29 -4.64 -7.72
C GLU A 47 -10.01 -3.88 -7.39
N THR A 48 -8.96 -4.56 -6.94
CA THR A 48 -7.67 -3.92 -6.67
C THR A 48 -7.04 -3.42 -7.96
N GLN A 49 -7.04 -4.22 -9.03
CA GLN A 49 -6.57 -3.83 -10.36
C GLN A 49 -7.37 -2.65 -10.93
N ASP A 50 -8.66 -2.55 -10.63
CA ASP A 50 -9.50 -1.44 -11.08
C ASP A 50 -9.29 -0.16 -10.24
N LEU A 51 -9.18 -0.29 -8.92
CA LEU A 51 -9.22 0.85 -7.99
C LEU A 51 -7.83 1.43 -7.68
N LEU A 52 -6.79 0.59 -7.59
CA LEU A 52 -5.44 1.03 -7.22
C LEU A 52 -4.87 2.03 -8.23
N PRO A 53 -4.90 1.78 -9.57
CA PRO A 53 -4.42 2.76 -10.54
C PRO A 53 -5.22 4.06 -10.52
N ARG A 54 -6.54 4.00 -10.25
CA ARG A 54 -7.39 5.20 -10.14
C ARG A 54 -7.03 6.04 -8.92
N LEU A 55 -6.70 5.40 -7.80
CA LEU A 55 -6.24 6.10 -6.60
C LEU A 55 -4.93 6.85 -6.88
N ILE A 56 -3.97 6.17 -7.52
CA ILE A 56 -2.67 6.75 -7.88
C ILE A 56 -2.83 7.90 -8.89
N ALA A 57 -3.75 7.76 -9.85
CA ALA A 57 -4.05 8.78 -10.85
C ALA A 57 -4.61 10.09 -10.24
N LYS A 58 -5.05 10.11 -8.97
CA LYS A 58 -5.40 11.36 -8.25
C LYS A 58 -4.18 12.27 -8.01
N GLY A 59 -2.97 11.82 -8.35
CA GLY A 59 -1.77 12.65 -8.39
C GLY A 59 -0.93 12.61 -7.12
N ARG A 60 -1.18 11.64 -6.23
CA ARG A 60 -0.37 11.42 -5.03
C ARG A 60 0.28 10.04 -5.06
N PRO A 61 1.62 9.95 -5.02
CA PRO A 61 2.30 8.67 -4.92
C PRO A 61 2.02 8.01 -3.57
N ILE A 62 1.87 6.69 -3.57
CA ILE A 62 1.75 5.87 -2.37
C ILE A 62 3.16 5.50 -1.93
N ASP A 63 3.53 5.87 -0.70
CA ASP A 63 4.87 5.64 -0.15
C ASP A 63 4.95 4.27 0.56
N GLY A 64 3.83 3.77 1.09
CA GLY A 64 3.71 2.44 1.69
C GLY A 64 2.33 1.82 1.54
N PHE A 65 2.27 0.49 1.51
CA PHE A 65 1.04 -0.27 1.30
C PHE A 65 0.85 -1.34 2.37
N ILE A 66 -0.36 -1.47 2.91
CA ILE A 66 -0.67 -2.43 3.98
C ILE A 66 -1.62 -3.50 3.43
N ILE A 67 -1.26 -4.76 3.61
CA ILE A 67 -2.08 -5.92 3.25
C ILE A 67 -2.51 -6.62 4.54
N ARG A 68 -3.81 -6.69 4.74
CA ARG A 68 -4.42 -7.29 5.94
C ARG A 68 -4.56 -8.80 5.78
N MET A 69 -4.86 -9.48 6.89
CA MET A 69 -5.24 -10.89 6.88
C MET A 69 -6.44 -11.17 5.96
N GLY A 70 -6.51 -12.39 5.43
CA GLY A 70 -7.57 -12.81 4.50
C GLY A 70 -7.19 -12.52 3.04
N THR A 71 -5.97 -12.90 2.66
CA THR A 71 -5.33 -12.58 1.38
C THR A 71 -5.88 -13.35 0.19
N ILE A 72 -6.41 -14.55 0.38
CA ILE A 72 -6.84 -15.48 -0.68
C ILE A 72 -7.59 -14.81 -1.85
N PRO A 73 -8.55 -13.87 -1.65
CA PRO A 73 -9.26 -13.23 -2.76
C PRO A 73 -8.42 -12.31 -3.66
N TYR A 74 -7.22 -11.93 -3.21
CA TYR A 74 -6.32 -11.00 -3.89
C TYR A 74 -5.17 -11.70 -4.61
N GLU A 75 -4.80 -12.91 -4.16
CA GLU A 75 -3.58 -13.62 -4.57
C GLU A 75 -3.51 -13.90 -6.09
N PRO A 76 -2.29 -13.98 -6.65
CA PRO A 76 -0.99 -13.67 -6.03
C PRO A 76 -0.70 -12.16 -5.91
N PHE A 77 0.14 -11.74 -4.97
CA PHE A 77 0.65 -10.36 -4.90
C PHE A 77 1.92 -10.23 -5.74
N ASP A 78 1.72 -9.96 -7.02
CA ASP A 78 2.75 -9.91 -8.07
C ASP A 78 2.73 -8.57 -8.83
N GLU A 79 3.53 -8.48 -9.89
CA GLU A 79 3.62 -7.31 -10.76
C GLU A 79 2.27 -6.91 -11.37
N ASP A 80 1.44 -7.88 -11.75
CA ASP A 80 0.14 -7.64 -12.38
C ASP A 80 -0.87 -6.98 -11.41
N LEU A 81 -0.76 -7.26 -10.11
CA LEU A 81 -1.61 -6.64 -9.09
C LEU A 81 -1.04 -5.34 -8.53
N LEU A 82 0.26 -5.34 -8.22
CA LEU A 82 0.90 -4.31 -7.40
C LEU A 82 1.85 -3.40 -8.19
N GLY A 83 2.10 -3.67 -9.48
CA GLY A 83 3.06 -2.91 -10.28
C GLY A 83 2.76 -1.41 -10.37
N ALA A 84 1.49 -1.02 -10.25
CA ALA A 84 1.08 0.39 -10.22
C ALA A 84 1.69 1.17 -9.03
N LEU A 85 2.09 0.50 -7.95
CA LEU A 85 2.75 1.12 -6.78
C LEU A 85 4.15 1.66 -7.09
N LEU A 86 4.80 1.14 -8.14
CA LEU A 86 6.15 1.52 -8.52
C LEU A 86 6.17 2.82 -9.34
N PRO A 87 7.27 3.60 -9.26
CA PRO A 87 8.47 3.37 -8.46
C PRO A 87 8.39 3.92 -7.03
N SER A 88 7.23 4.44 -6.61
CA SER A 88 7.12 5.29 -5.41
C SER A 88 7.07 4.49 -4.12
N CYS A 89 6.25 3.43 -4.07
CA CYS A 89 6.05 2.63 -2.87
C CYS A 89 7.33 1.86 -2.53
N LYS A 90 7.79 1.98 -1.29
CA LYS A 90 9.03 1.33 -0.82
C LYS A 90 8.81 0.21 0.18
N ILE A 91 7.63 0.15 0.80
CA ILE A 91 7.32 -0.78 1.88
C ILE A 91 5.94 -1.40 1.64
N ILE A 92 5.87 -2.73 1.67
CA ILE A 92 4.62 -3.49 1.73
C ILE A 92 4.60 -4.26 3.05
N ALA A 93 3.73 -3.84 3.96
CA ALA A 93 3.54 -4.52 5.24
C ALA A 93 2.37 -5.50 5.15
N SER A 94 2.61 -6.78 5.43
CA SER A 94 1.56 -7.80 5.50
C SER A 94 1.28 -8.21 6.95
N ALA A 95 0.01 -8.43 7.27
CA ALA A 95 -0.41 -9.04 8.53
C ALA A 95 -0.36 -10.58 8.50
N SER A 96 -0.11 -11.20 7.34
CA SER A 96 0.07 -12.65 7.19
C SER A 96 1.37 -13.15 7.84
N ALA A 97 1.33 -14.35 8.42
CA ALA A 97 2.54 -15.02 8.92
C ALA A 97 3.32 -15.73 7.79
N GLY A 98 2.61 -16.21 6.77
CA GLY A 98 3.19 -16.72 5.53
C GLY A 98 3.30 -15.63 4.48
N TYR A 99 4.12 -15.89 3.46
CA TYR A 99 4.32 -14.96 2.35
C TYR A 99 4.43 -15.65 0.98
N ASN A 100 3.94 -16.89 0.86
CA ASN A 100 4.01 -17.66 -0.39
C ASN A 100 3.19 -17.02 -1.51
N GLU A 101 2.21 -16.20 -1.15
CA GLU A 101 1.37 -15.46 -2.05
C GLU A 101 2.05 -14.21 -2.64
N PHE A 102 3.22 -13.81 -2.12
CA PHE A 102 3.96 -12.62 -2.58
C PHE A 102 5.11 -13.01 -3.52
N ASP A 103 5.21 -12.32 -4.66
CA ASP A 103 6.40 -12.42 -5.52
C ASP A 103 7.55 -11.59 -4.94
N VAL A 104 8.21 -12.15 -3.92
CA VAL A 104 9.32 -11.50 -3.18
C VAL A 104 10.49 -11.17 -4.12
N ASP A 105 10.76 -11.99 -5.13
CA ASP A 105 11.84 -11.76 -6.09
C ASP A 105 11.55 -10.54 -6.98
N TRP A 106 10.30 -10.37 -7.44
CA TRP A 106 9.88 -9.17 -8.14
C TRP A 106 9.93 -7.93 -7.23
N MET A 107 9.44 -8.03 -5.99
CA MET A 107 9.43 -6.91 -5.03
C MET A 107 10.83 -6.40 -4.73
N THR A 108 11.74 -7.31 -4.36
CA THR A 108 13.12 -6.95 -3.98
C THR A 108 13.92 -6.37 -5.16
N ARG A 109 13.78 -6.92 -6.37
CA ARG A 109 14.40 -6.34 -7.59
C ARG A 109 13.90 -4.93 -7.92
N ASN A 110 12.71 -4.56 -7.45
CA ASN A 110 12.13 -3.23 -7.61
C ASN A 110 12.35 -2.31 -6.39
N ASN A 111 13.19 -2.70 -5.42
CA ASN A 111 13.47 -1.97 -4.19
C ASN A 111 12.22 -1.75 -3.32
N VAL A 112 11.36 -2.76 -3.26
CA VAL A 112 10.24 -2.84 -2.31
C VAL A 112 10.60 -3.86 -1.23
N TRP A 113 10.39 -3.46 0.03
CA TRP A 113 10.66 -4.26 1.22
C TRP A 113 9.38 -4.73 1.90
#